data_AF-A0A925V4R0-F1
#
_entry.id   AF-A0A925V4R0-F1
#
_cell.length_a   1.000
_cell.length_b   1.000
_cell.length_c   1.000
_cell.angle_alpha   90.00
_cell.angle_beta   90.00
_cell.angle_gamma   90.00
#
_symmetry.space_group_name_H-M   'P 1'
#
loop_
_entity.id
_entity.type
_entity.pdbx_description
1 polymer ?
#
loop_
_entity_poly.entity_id
_entity_poly.type
_entity_poly.pdbx_seq_one_letter_code
_entity_poly.pdbx_strand_id
1 'polypeptide(L)'
;DLIALSGAIGIPPARCLADLLEREVTDPIIPIEVAADVMLANLVATHPNAQFRRGPIDDEHPEGMYPVAPGHIPVTLADVVTNFEDMAVRFGPTGDHPGFVLEARGVSVVEDQFAMATKVTANALPFKGIDLGNGDVASVNSVGSQIETVHDFSDPEWMTLTGLAPDPTVEFLSFGVTENDAFIPGGDSREPTPNGSSPGWELPPWQFERLILDMAKAAQAGATAHCNSYELGTGVVAFEGCIDETGWVSLETFNGAGSPPPPAYIWDLELELSQVRLHDGGIAEGDADAQAFIRDVSVGVSPEEMIEQTKTNVAANPEALREFASLLTNSTRGNADFYYVRGIDTLPAEQQGDWLFFVTEDDIAFDEQGDPVRAYDYPAPGFFRDAGLNTKVSSTDLVDRDTTHEKVRVAAGDVLFVGDDDGNVVQIEVLEKTKRSHLTLAITRVE
;
A
#
# COMPACT_ATOMS: atom_id res chain seq x y z
N ASP A 1 32.11 30.19 19.65
CA ASP A 1 32.30 28.87 19.02
C ASP A 1 33.53 28.17 19.62
N LEU A 2 33.36 26.90 20.02
CA LEU A 2 34.41 25.99 20.51
C LEU A 2 35.58 25.89 19.52
N ILE A 3 35.31 25.94 18.21
CA ILE A 3 36.33 25.91 17.16
C ILE A 3 37.25 27.13 17.26
N ALA A 4 36.69 28.32 17.47
CA ALA A 4 37.47 29.55 17.61
C ALA A 4 38.31 29.56 18.89
N LEU A 5 37.75 29.09 20.02
CA LEU A 5 38.47 29.01 21.29
C LEU A 5 39.64 28.04 21.20
N SER A 6 39.38 26.80 20.76
CA SER A 6 40.40 25.75 20.62
C SER A 6 41.50 26.10 19.60
N GLY A 7 41.12 26.69 18.47
CA GLY A 7 42.05 27.21 17.48
C GLY A 7 42.96 28.33 18.02
N ALA A 8 42.43 29.25 18.83
CA ALA A 8 43.20 30.37 19.39
C ALA A 8 44.30 29.94 20.38
N ILE A 9 44.14 28.77 21.01
CA ILE A 9 45.07 28.21 22.01
C ILE A 9 45.89 27.04 21.48
N GLY A 10 45.74 26.68 20.20
CA GLY A 10 46.52 25.64 19.52
C GLY A 10 46.09 24.21 19.84
N ILE A 11 44.83 24.01 20.24
CA ILE A 11 44.26 22.69 20.53
C ILE A 11 43.30 22.32 19.39
N PRO A 12 43.39 21.10 18.81
CA PRO A 12 42.49 20.70 17.74
C PRO A 12 41.01 20.71 18.21
N PRO A 13 40.09 21.44 17.54
CA PRO A 13 38.68 21.46 17.89
C PRO A 13 38.04 20.07 17.98
N ALA A 14 38.43 19.18 17.05
CA ALA A 14 37.96 17.80 17.00
C ALA A 14 38.32 17.00 18.27
N ARG A 15 39.47 17.30 18.90
CA ARG A 15 39.84 16.71 20.18
C ARG A 15 38.93 17.19 21.30
N CYS A 16 38.63 18.49 21.34
CA CYS A 16 37.76 19.04 22.37
C CYS A 16 36.35 18.46 22.30
N LEU A 17 35.80 18.33 21.10
CA LEU A 17 34.49 17.70 20.90
C LEU A 17 34.50 16.21 21.25
N ALA A 18 35.50 15.46 20.79
CA ALA A 18 35.62 14.03 21.08
C ALA A 18 35.74 13.76 22.58
N ASP A 19 36.54 14.55 23.29
CA ASP A 19 36.69 14.45 24.75
C ASP A 19 35.35 14.73 25.48
N LEU A 20 34.55 15.72 25.04
CA LEU A 20 33.21 16.00 25.61
C LEU A 20 32.19 14.88 25.38
N LEU A 21 32.37 14.11 24.30
CA LEU A 21 31.53 12.98 23.93
C LEU A 21 32.06 11.65 24.48
N GLU A 22 33.17 11.67 25.21
CA GLU A 22 33.89 10.47 25.69
C GLU A 22 34.23 9.49 24.54
N ARG A 23 34.64 10.02 23.38
CA ARG A 23 34.99 9.26 22.17
C ARG A 23 36.40 9.54 21.65
N GLU A 24 36.91 8.65 20.81
CA GLU A 24 38.13 8.93 20.07
C GLU A 24 37.85 9.91 18.91
N VAL A 25 38.86 10.69 18.51
CA VAL A 25 38.74 11.68 17.42
C VAL A 25 38.36 11.03 16.08
N THR A 26 38.60 9.73 15.93
CA THR A 26 38.26 8.95 14.73
C THR A 26 36.91 8.25 14.81
N ASP A 27 36.26 8.24 15.97
CA ASP A 27 34.97 7.60 16.14
C ASP A 27 33.85 8.46 15.51
N PRO A 28 32.78 7.83 15.01
CA PRO A 28 31.58 8.57 14.62
C PRO A 28 31.02 9.39 15.80
N ILE A 29 30.76 10.68 15.55
CA ILE A 29 30.10 11.59 16.52
C ILE A 29 28.65 11.14 16.80
N ILE A 30 27.99 10.53 15.83
CA ILE A 30 26.68 9.89 16.02
C ILE A 30 26.85 8.41 15.60
N PRO A 31 26.55 7.44 16.49
CA PRO A 31 26.52 6.03 16.11
C PRO A 31 25.55 5.79 14.96
N ILE A 32 25.91 4.90 14.03
CA ILE A 32 25.12 4.68 12.82
C ILE A 32 23.72 4.11 13.13
N GLU A 33 23.61 3.32 14.19
CA GLU A 33 22.34 2.76 14.67
C GLU A 33 21.41 3.88 15.17
N VAL A 34 21.96 4.85 15.91
CA VAL A 34 21.19 6.03 16.37
C VAL A 34 20.73 6.87 15.18
N ALA A 35 21.61 7.10 14.21
CA ALA A 35 21.24 7.81 12.99
C ALA A 35 20.12 7.09 12.22
N ALA A 36 20.23 5.76 12.05
CA ALA A 36 19.21 4.95 11.39
C ALA A 36 17.87 4.99 12.12
N ASP A 37 17.86 4.81 13.45
CA ASP A 37 16.64 4.82 14.26
C ASP A 37 15.92 6.17 14.19
N VAL A 38 16.67 7.29 14.29
CA VAL A 38 16.10 8.63 14.18
C VAL A 38 15.56 8.88 12.77
N MET A 39 16.30 8.49 11.73
CA MET A 39 15.83 8.61 10.34
C MET A 39 14.54 7.80 10.10
N LEU A 40 14.47 6.57 10.59
CA LEU A 40 13.27 5.74 10.47
C LEU A 40 12.08 6.36 11.21
N ALA A 41 12.30 6.91 12.41
CA ALA A 41 11.24 7.49 13.23
C ALA A 41 10.75 8.85 12.72
N ASN A 42 11.67 9.72 12.30
CA ASN A 42 11.37 11.13 12.06
C ASN A 42 11.23 11.50 10.58
N LEU A 43 11.87 10.74 9.68
CA LEU A 43 11.79 10.96 8.23
C LEU A 43 10.89 9.92 7.55
N VAL A 44 11.08 8.63 7.83
CA VAL A 44 10.30 7.58 7.15
C VAL A 44 8.89 7.48 7.73
N ALA A 45 8.75 7.31 9.05
CA ALA A 45 7.45 7.07 9.69
C ALA A 45 6.52 8.30 9.71
N THR A 46 7.04 9.51 9.47
CA THR A 46 6.26 10.75 9.38
C THR A 46 5.72 11.00 7.98
N HIS A 47 6.21 10.28 6.97
CA HIS A 47 5.72 10.39 5.61
C HIS A 47 4.27 9.86 5.50
N PRO A 48 3.31 10.60 4.92
CA PRO A 48 1.90 10.19 4.85
C PRO A 48 1.69 8.78 4.26
N ASN A 49 2.35 8.47 3.15
CA ASN A 49 2.26 7.16 2.48
C ASN A 49 3.03 6.02 3.19
N ALA A 50 3.78 6.31 4.25
CA ALA A 50 4.44 5.30 5.08
C ALA A 50 3.68 5.03 6.40
N GLN A 51 2.63 5.79 6.70
CA GLN A 51 1.87 5.62 7.95
C GLN A 51 0.83 4.51 7.86
N PHE A 52 0.21 4.33 6.69
CA PHE A 52 -0.84 3.35 6.49
C PHE A 52 -0.63 2.53 5.22
N ARG A 53 -1.11 1.30 5.25
CA ARG A 53 -1.14 0.37 4.11
C ARG A 53 -2.56 -0.09 3.84
N ARG A 54 -2.85 -0.41 2.59
CA ARG A 54 -4.11 -1.07 2.22
C ARG A 54 -4.08 -2.54 2.66
N GLY A 55 -5.23 -3.05 3.04
CA GLY A 55 -5.48 -4.44 3.42
C GLY A 55 -6.97 -4.79 3.22
N PRO A 56 -7.39 -5.98 3.70
CA PRO A 56 -8.79 -6.38 3.68
C PRO A 56 -9.69 -5.39 4.42
N ILE A 57 -10.96 -5.29 4.03
CA ILE A 57 -11.97 -4.52 4.76
C ILE A 57 -12.58 -5.43 5.84
N ASP A 58 -12.53 -4.99 7.09
CA ASP A 58 -13.13 -5.70 8.23
C ASP A 58 -13.78 -4.71 9.22
N ASP A 59 -14.41 -5.23 10.28
CA ASP A 59 -15.09 -4.41 11.30
C ASP A 59 -14.15 -3.45 12.04
N GLU A 60 -12.85 -3.80 12.15
CA GLU A 60 -11.83 -2.97 12.80
C GLU A 60 -11.23 -1.92 11.84
N HIS A 61 -11.23 -2.22 10.53
CA HIS A 61 -10.65 -1.42 9.46
C HIS A 61 -11.67 -1.26 8.31
N PRO A 62 -12.75 -0.46 8.51
CA PRO A 62 -13.83 -0.32 7.53
C PRO A 62 -13.38 0.32 6.21
N GLU A 63 -12.26 1.04 6.22
CA GLU A 63 -11.65 1.66 5.03
C GLU A 63 -10.52 0.80 4.44
N GLY A 64 -10.24 -0.37 5.02
CA GLY A 64 -9.14 -1.26 4.61
C GLY A 64 -7.74 -0.66 4.84
N MET A 65 -7.60 0.33 5.72
CA MET A 65 -6.33 1.00 6.02
C MET A 65 -5.77 0.51 7.35
N TYR A 66 -4.57 -0.05 7.33
CA TYR A 66 -3.86 -0.58 8.50
C TYR A 66 -2.63 0.25 8.79
N PRO A 67 -2.28 0.50 10.07
CA PRO A 67 -1.04 1.17 10.40
C PRO A 67 0.16 0.32 9.95
N VAL A 68 1.17 1.00 9.41
CA VAL A 68 2.46 0.37 9.10
C VAL A 68 3.25 0.20 10.38
N ALA A 69 3.92 -0.95 10.53
CA ALA A 69 4.74 -1.21 11.71
C ALA A 69 5.93 -0.23 11.76
N PRO A 70 6.37 0.21 12.95
CA PRO A 70 7.56 1.05 13.08
C PRO A 70 8.78 0.46 12.35
N GLY A 71 9.54 1.31 11.66
CA GLY A 71 10.71 0.89 10.88
C GLY A 71 10.41 0.15 9.57
N HIS A 72 9.15 0.13 9.12
CA HIS A 72 8.75 -0.51 7.86
C HIS A 72 8.13 0.51 6.90
N ILE A 73 8.12 0.17 5.61
CA ILE A 73 7.38 0.87 4.57
C ILE A 73 6.45 -0.12 3.85
N PRO A 74 5.28 0.32 3.36
CA PRO A 74 4.40 -0.56 2.60
C PRO A 74 4.98 -0.86 1.21
N VAL A 75 5.12 -2.14 0.90
CA VAL A 75 5.47 -2.65 -0.43
C VAL A 75 4.30 -3.46 -0.98
N THR A 76 4.03 -3.33 -2.27
CA THR A 76 2.95 -4.00 -2.99
C THR A 76 3.51 -4.83 -4.14
N LEU A 77 2.71 -5.77 -4.66
CA LEU A 77 3.09 -6.49 -5.88
C LEU A 77 3.25 -5.56 -7.09
N ALA A 78 2.51 -4.44 -7.13
CA ALA A 78 2.69 -3.46 -8.19
C ALA A 78 4.12 -2.92 -8.20
N ASP A 79 4.70 -2.64 -7.02
CA ASP A 79 6.10 -2.21 -6.92
C ASP A 79 7.07 -3.27 -7.46
N VAL A 80 6.80 -4.56 -7.23
CA VAL A 80 7.62 -5.65 -7.78
C VAL A 80 7.49 -5.74 -9.30
N VAL A 81 6.27 -5.59 -9.83
CA VAL A 81 5.99 -5.65 -11.28
C VAL A 81 6.55 -4.45 -12.03
N THR A 82 6.56 -3.26 -11.40
CA THR A 82 7.08 -2.01 -11.99
C THR A 82 8.53 -1.75 -11.62
N ASN A 83 9.27 -2.76 -11.16
CA ASN A 83 10.69 -2.64 -10.86
C ASN A 83 11.03 -1.55 -9.81
N PHE A 84 10.12 -1.32 -8.87
CA PHE A 84 10.14 -0.29 -7.83
C PHE A 84 10.17 1.16 -8.36
N GLU A 85 9.99 1.38 -9.67
CA GLU A 85 10.11 2.70 -10.30
C GLU A 85 9.15 3.73 -9.68
N ASP A 86 7.96 3.28 -9.27
CA ASP A 86 6.93 4.14 -8.68
C ASP A 86 7.16 4.48 -7.19
N MET A 87 8.16 3.89 -6.54
CA MET A 87 8.45 4.22 -5.14
C MET A 87 8.85 5.68 -4.96
N ALA A 88 9.57 6.27 -5.91
CA ALA A 88 9.92 7.70 -5.87
C ALA A 88 8.69 8.60 -6.00
N VAL A 89 7.65 8.15 -6.69
CA VAL A 89 6.37 8.87 -6.77
C VAL A 89 5.61 8.72 -5.46
N ARG A 90 5.56 7.51 -4.89
CA ARG A 90 4.79 7.22 -3.68
C ARG A 90 5.44 7.77 -2.41
N PHE A 91 6.76 7.73 -2.29
CA PHE A 91 7.52 8.19 -1.11
C PHE A 91 8.34 9.46 -1.39
N GLY A 92 8.04 10.14 -2.49
CA GLY A 92 8.50 11.50 -2.78
C GLY A 92 7.63 12.57 -2.10
N PRO A 93 7.78 13.84 -2.49
CA PRO A 93 7.08 14.95 -1.83
C PRO A 93 5.56 14.76 -1.72
N THR A 94 5.03 14.82 -0.51
CA THR A 94 3.59 14.66 -0.23
C THR A 94 3.16 15.61 0.90
N GLY A 95 2.27 16.56 0.58
CA GLY A 95 1.90 17.60 1.52
C GLY A 95 3.11 18.46 1.91
N ASP A 96 3.32 18.65 3.21
CA ASP A 96 4.49 19.37 3.75
C ASP A 96 5.73 18.48 3.92
N HIS A 97 5.60 17.16 3.69
CA HIS A 97 6.72 16.24 3.79
C HIS A 97 7.50 16.20 2.46
N PRO A 98 8.84 16.38 2.46
CA PRO A 98 9.65 16.49 1.24
C PRO A 98 9.81 15.15 0.51
N GLY A 99 9.43 14.06 1.15
CA GLY A 99 9.71 12.71 0.65
C GLY A 99 11.05 12.21 1.18
N PHE A 100 11.30 10.91 1.01
CA PHE A 100 12.57 10.30 1.40
C PHE A 100 13.12 9.37 0.33
N VAL A 101 12.34 8.96 -0.68
CA VAL A 101 12.82 8.20 -1.84
C VAL A 101 12.89 9.13 -3.04
N LEU A 102 14.09 9.29 -3.60
CA LEU A 102 14.33 10.11 -4.80
C LEU A 102 14.36 9.26 -6.07
N GLU A 103 14.85 8.03 -5.95
CA GLU A 103 14.91 7.05 -7.03
C GLU A 103 14.91 5.66 -6.38
N ALA A 104 14.15 4.73 -6.94
CA ALA A 104 14.29 3.31 -6.63
C ALA A 104 14.20 2.53 -7.93
N ARG A 105 15.05 1.53 -8.09
CA ARG A 105 15.00 0.64 -9.23
C ARG A 105 15.72 -0.67 -8.97
N GLY A 106 15.38 -1.65 -9.80
CA GLY A 106 15.98 -2.96 -9.78
C GLY A 106 15.31 -3.81 -8.73
N VAL A 107 14.57 -4.81 -9.18
CA VAL A 107 14.22 -5.98 -8.41
C VAL A 107 15.23 -7.02 -8.82
N SER A 108 15.80 -7.73 -7.85
CA SER A 108 16.33 -9.06 -8.13
C SER A 108 15.17 -10.03 -8.40
N VAL A 109 14.33 -9.79 -9.42
CA VAL A 109 13.52 -10.84 -10.05
C VAL A 109 14.24 -11.23 -11.32
N VAL A 110 14.16 -12.50 -11.69
CA VAL A 110 14.55 -12.89 -13.05
C VAL A 110 13.47 -12.30 -13.94
N GLU A 111 13.68 -11.09 -14.49
CA GLU A 111 12.67 -10.28 -15.21
C GLU A 111 11.91 -11.10 -16.27
N ASP A 112 12.59 -12.06 -16.92
CA ASP A 112 12.02 -12.95 -17.94
C ASP A 112 11.19 -14.13 -17.40
N GLN A 113 11.04 -14.27 -16.07
CA GLN A 113 10.41 -15.43 -15.42
C GLN A 113 9.34 -15.07 -14.39
N PHE A 114 9.15 -13.78 -14.08
CA PHE A 114 8.06 -13.38 -13.18
C PHE A 114 6.72 -13.70 -13.83
N ALA A 115 5.95 -14.58 -13.18
CA ALA A 115 4.61 -14.92 -13.64
C ALA A 115 3.70 -15.18 -12.45
N MET A 116 2.54 -14.53 -12.47
CA MET A 116 1.41 -14.84 -11.61
C MET A 116 0.40 -15.61 -12.44
N ALA A 117 0.07 -16.83 -12.04
CA ALA A 117 -1.00 -17.61 -12.65
C ALA A 117 -2.11 -17.84 -11.63
N THR A 118 -3.35 -17.61 -12.04
CA THR A 118 -4.54 -17.95 -11.26
C THR A 118 -5.36 -18.99 -11.99
N LYS A 119 -5.89 -19.96 -11.24
CA LYS A 119 -6.77 -21.00 -11.75
C LYS A 119 -8.22 -20.56 -11.51
N VAL A 120 -8.96 -20.50 -12.61
CA VAL A 120 -10.40 -20.23 -12.61
C VAL A 120 -11.14 -21.44 -13.16
N THR A 121 -12.27 -21.76 -12.55
CA THR A 121 -13.24 -22.71 -13.07
C THR A 121 -14.48 -21.95 -13.49
N ALA A 122 -14.60 -21.71 -14.80
CA ALA A 122 -15.73 -21.01 -15.40
C ALA A 122 -16.35 -21.84 -16.53
N ASN A 123 -17.64 -21.61 -16.79
CA ASN A 123 -18.31 -22.19 -17.95
C ASN A 123 -17.75 -21.56 -19.24
N ALA A 124 -17.06 -22.36 -20.05
CA ALA A 124 -16.38 -21.89 -21.26
C ALA A 124 -17.31 -21.59 -22.45
N LEU A 125 -18.59 -21.98 -22.38
CA LEU A 125 -19.58 -21.76 -23.43
C LEU A 125 -20.72 -20.90 -22.89
N PRO A 126 -21.16 -19.86 -23.63
CA PRO A 126 -22.28 -19.04 -23.20
C PRO A 126 -23.55 -19.89 -23.17
N PHE A 127 -24.39 -19.60 -22.18
CA PHE A 127 -25.74 -20.13 -22.12
C PHE A 127 -26.57 -19.63 -23.31
N LYS A 128 -27.64 -20.37 -23.63
CA LYS A 128 -28.61 -19.96 -24.65
C LYS A 128 -29.83 -19.40 -23.95
N GLY A 129 -30.15 -18.18 -24.32
CA GLY A 129 -31.30 -17.43 -23.83
C GLY A 129 -32.18 -16.93 -24.95
N ILE A 130 -33.19 -16.19 -24.55
CA ILE A 130 -34.21 -15.65 -25.43
C ILE A 130 -34.38 -14.17 -25.13
N ASP A 131 -34.38 -13.37 -26.19
CA ASP A 131 -34.86 -11.99 -26.20
C ASP A 131 -36.38 -12.04 -26.41
N LEU A 132 -37.15 -11.58 -25.44
CA LEU A 132 -38.60 -11.62 -25.41
C LEU A 132 -39.23 -10.52 -26.26
N GLY A 133 -38.50 -9.45 -26.56
CA GLY A 133 -38.98 -8.34 -27.39
C GLY A 133 -39.20 -8.78 -28.84
N ASN A 134 -38.35 -9.69 -29.35
CA ASN A 134 -38.41 -10.20 -30.73
C ASN A 134 -38.51 -11.73 -30.85
N GLY A 135 -38.30 -12.48 -29.76
CA GLY A 135 -38.30 -13.95 -29.73
C GLY A 135 -37.00 -14.59 -30.24
N ASP A 136 -35.93 -13.81 -30.45
CA ASP A 136 -34.67 -14.29 -30.98
C ASP A 136 -33.83 -15.01 -29.94
N VAL A 137 -32.99 -15.94 -30.41
CA VAL A 137 -32.04 -16.66 -29.56
C VAL A 137 -30.83 -15.77 -29.28
N ALA A 138 -30.62 -15.48 -28.01
CA ALA A 138 -29.46 -14.77 -27.50
C ALA A 138 -28.49 -15.71 -26.78
N SER A 139 -27.29 -15.22 -26.50
CA SER A 139 -26.27 -15.92 -25.71
C SER A 139 -25.87 -15.08 -24.52
N VAL A 140 -25.87 -15.70 -23.33
CA VAL A 140 -25.54 -15.06 -22.05
C VAL A 140 -24.29 -15.70 -21.49
N ASN A 141 -23.37 -14.88 -21.02
CA ASN A 141 -22.24 -15.35 -20.24
C ASN A 141 -22.32 -14.81 -18.81
N SER A 142 -22.68 -15.67 -17.85
CA SER A 142 -22.90 -15.27 -16.46
C SER A 142 -21.65 -15.39 -15.57
N VAL A 143 -20.43 -15.33 -16.15
CA VAL A 143 -19.19 -15.37 -15.36
C VAL A 143 -19.12 -14.23 -14.32
N GLY A 144 -19.68 -13.06 -14.64
CA GLY A 144 -19.80 -11.94 -13.70
C GLY A 144 -20.58 -12.32 -12.43
N SER A 145 -21.69 -13.04 -12.56
CA SER A 145 -22.54 -13.45 -11.44
C SER A 145 -21.97 -14.63 -10.64
N GLN A 146 -21.06 -15.40 -11.23
CA GLN A 146 -20.44 -16.56 -10.61
C GLN A 146 -19.07 -16.25 -9.98
N ILE A 147 -18.64 -14.98 -10.02
CA ILE A 147 -17.26 -14.57 -9.66
C ILE A 147 -16.83 -14.99 -8.26
N GLU A 148 -17.74 -14.99 -7.29
CA GLU A 148 -17.46 -15.44 -5.92
C GLU A 148 -17.10 -16.93 -5.84
N THR A 149 -17.38 -17.69 -6.90
CA THR A 149 -17.25 -19.15 -6.95
C THR A 149 -16.38 -19.67 -8.10
N VAL A 150 -15.87 -18.80 -8.98
CA VAL A 150 -14.97 -19.22 -10.07
C VAL A 150 -13.58 -19.60 -9.54
N HIS A 151 -13.17 -19.04 -8.41
CA HIS A 151 -11.94 -19.41 -7.72
C HIS A 151 -12.24 -20.44 -6.63
N ASP A 152 -11.56 -21.58 -6.68
CA ASP A 152 -11.53 -22.52 -5.57
C ASP A 152 -10.35 -22.17 -4.66
N PHE A 153 -10.55 -21.24 -3.72
CA PHE A 153 -9.51 -20.82 -2.79
C PHE A 153 -9.05 -21.95 -1.84
N SER A 154 -9.77 -23.08 -1.79
CA SER A 154 -9.35 -24.26 -1.03
C SER A 154 -8.31 -25.11 -1.77
N ASP A 155 -8.17 -24.95 -3.09
CA ASP A 155 -7.13 -25.60 -3.89
C ASP A 155 -5.79 -24.89 -3.67
N PRO A 156 -4.76 -25.50 -3.06
CA PRO A 156 -3.49 -24.81 -2.80
C PRO A 156 -2.79 -24.28 -4.07
N GLU A 157 -3.13 -24.80 -5.25
CA GLU A 157 -2.63 -24.38 -6.56
C GLU A 157 -3.54 -23.35 -7.26
N TRP A 158 -4.54 -22.79 -6.57
CA TRP A 158 -5.43 -21.78 -7.14
C TRP A 158 -4.68 -20.52 -7.61
N MET A 159 -3.52 -20.25 -7.02
CA MET A 159 -2.59 -19.21 -7.43
C MET A 159 -1.15 -19.69 -7.31
N THR A 160 -0.34 -19.39 -8.33
CA THR A 160 1.11 -19.58 -8.30
C THR A 160 1.81 -18.28 -8.67
N LEU A 161 2.96 -18.04 -8.03
CA LEU A 161 3.87 -16.95 -8.34
C LEU A 161 5.24 -17.57 -8.58
N THR A 162 5.82 -17.34 -9.75
CA THR A 162 7.16 -17.81 -10.11
C THR A 162 8.05 -16.64 -10.49
N GLY A 163 9.37 -16.85 -10.52
CA GLY A 163 10.34 -15.84 -10.97
C GLY A 163 10.83 -14.86 -9.90
N LEU A 164 10.36 -14.99 -8.66
CA LEU A 164 10.93 -14.31 -7.50
C LEU A 164 12.33 -14.85 -7.18
N ALA A 165 13.31 -13.98 -6.94
CA ALA A 165 14.58 -14.45 -6.38
C ALA A 165 14.42 -14.90 -4.93
N PRO A 166 15.29 -15.81 -4.44
CA PRO A 166 15.24 -16.30 -3.06
C PRO A 166 15.34 -15.21 -1.98
N ASP A 167 16.04 -14.11 -2.27
CA ASP A 167 16.17 -12.94 -1.40
C ASP A 167 15.94 -11.69 -2.25
N PRO A 168 14.68 -11.25 -2.39
CA PRO A 168 14.35 -10.10 -3.22
C PRO A 168 14.93 -8.82 -2.59
N THR A 169 15.60 -8.04 -3.43
CA THR A 169 16.26 -6.78 -3.07
C THR A 169 15.81 -5.66 -4.00
N VAL A 170 15.82 -4.43 -3.47
CA VAL A 170 15.87 -3.20 -4.25
C VAL A 170 17.34 -2.94 -4.59
N GLU A 171 17.72 -3.14 -5.85
CA GLU A 171 19.12 -3.06 -6.31
C GLU A 171 19.72 -1.68 -6.07
N PHE A 172 18.91 -0.64 -6.28
CA PHE A 172 19.30 0.74 -6.10
C PHE A 172 18.18 1.54 -5.46
N LEU A 173 18.50 2.19 -4.35
CA LEU A 173 17.61 3.08 -3.62
C LEU A 173 18.36 4.36 -3.27
N SER A 174 17.82 5.49 -3.70
CA SER A 174 18.31 6.80 -3.33
C SER A 174 17.43 7.43 -2.27
N PHE A 175 18.04 7.74 -1.13
CA PHE A 175 17.41 8.45 -0.02
C PHE A 175 17.79 9.92 -0.01
N GLY A 176 16.82 10.79 0.28
CA GLY A 176 17.02 12.23 0.42
C GLY A 176 16.63 12.74 1.81
N VAL A 177 17.38 13.72 2.31
CA VAL A 177 17.03 14.54 3.48
C VAL A 177 17.18 16.00 3.07
N THR A 178 16.15 16.79 3.35
CA THR A 178 16.17 18.21 3.01
C THR A 178 16.73 19.05 4.15
N GLU A 179 17.57 20.00 3.78
CA GLU A 179 18.06 21.05 4.68
C GLU A 179 17.00 22.13 4.92
N ASN A 180 17.17 22.94 5.97
CA ASN A 180 16.49 24.21 6.05
C ASN A 180 17.21 25.28 5.20
N ASP A 181 16.47 26.14 4.51
CA ASP A 181 17.05 27.24 3.72
C ASP A 181 17.79 28.30 4.58
N ALA A 182 17.72 28.20 5.91
CA ALA A 182 18.31 29.14 6.83
C ALA A 182 19.08 28.43 7.95
N PHE A 183 20.22 29.02 8.31
CA PHE A 183 21.01 28.60 9.46
C PHE A 183 20.20 28.68 10.75
N ILE A 184 20.14 27.56 11.46
CA ILE A 184 19.43 27.38 12.71
C ILE A 184 20.43 27.49 13.86
N PRO A 185 20.41 28.58 14.65
CA PRO A 185 21.32 28.73 15.77
C PRO A 185 20.97 27.75 16.89
N GLY A 186 21.98 27.36 17.67
CA GLY A 186 21.78 26.59 18.89
C GLY A 186 21.04 27.37 19.97
N GLY A 187 20.45 26.65 20.94
CA GLY A 187 19.83 27.25 22.12
C GLY A 187 20.84 27.94 23.04
N ASP A 188 20.41 29.03 23.71
CA ASP A 188 21.24 29.81 24.64
C ASP A 188 20.80 29.68 26.12
N SER A 189 19.77 28.87 26.36
CA SER A 189 19.16 28.63 27.67
C SER A 189 18.84 27.15 27.87
N ARG A 190 19.07 26.69 29.11
CA ARG A 190 18.67 25.35 29.61
C ARG A 190 17.17 25.12 29.55
N GLU A 191 16.38 26.19 29.67
CA GLU A 191 14.93 26.12 29.63
C GLU A 191 14.42 26.38 28.20
N PRO A 192 13.35 25.67 27.77
CA PRO A 192 12.62 24.65 28.52
C PRO A 192 13.36 23.30 28.61
N THR A 193 13.43 22.74 29.81
CA THR A 193 13.91 21.37 30.00
C THR A 193 12.94 20.34 29.37
N PRO A 194 13.44 19.22 28.81
CA PRO A 194 14.83 18.76 28.80
C PRO A 194 15.65 19.21 27.57
N ASN A 195 15.10 20.06 26.71
CA ASN A 195 15.64 20.31 25.36
C ASN A 195 16.45 21.61 25.24
N GLY A 196 16.21 22.55 26.15
CA GLY A 196 16.67 23.92 25.99
C GLY A 196 15.84 24.71 24.99
N SER A 197 16.31 25.91 24.73
CA SER A 197 15.65 26.95 23.92
C SER A 197 15.97 26.88 22.42
N SER A 198 16.59 25.79 21.94
CA SER A 198 16.97 25.66 20.54
C SER A 198 15.76 25.78 19.62
N PRO A 199 15.76 26.72 18.64
CA PRO A 199 14.68 26.84 17.68
C PRO A 199 14.55 25.60 16.78
N GLY A 200 15.62 24.80 16.65
CA GLY A 200 15.57 23.55 15.90
C GLY A 200 14.54 22.54 16.44
N TRP A 201 14.16 22.63 17.72
CA TRP A 201 13.10 21.79 18.30
C TRP A 201 11.68 22.15 17.83
N GLU A 202 11.50 23.26 17.11
CA GLU A 202 10.22 23.66 16.51
C GLU A 202 10.14 23.28 15.02
N LEU A 203 11.24 22.84 14.43
CA LEU A 203 11.29 22.42 13.03
C LEU A 203 10.57 21.08 12.81
N PRO A 204 10.06 20.83 11.58
CA PRO A 204 9.51 19.54 11.21
C PRO A 204 10.51 18.41 11.46
N PRO A 205 10.04 17.24 11.95
CA PRO A 205 10.92 16.15 12.38
C PRO A 205 11.85 15.62 11.27
N TRP A 206 11.44 15.74 10.01
CA TRP A 206 12.17 15.26 8.83
C TRP A 206 13.25 16.22 8.30
N GLN A 207 13.35 17.45 8.81
CA GLN A 207 14.39 18.38 8.38
C GLN A 207 15.75 17.98 8.98
N PHE A 208 16.82 18.21 8.20
CA PHE A 208 18.19 17.87 8.59
C PHE A 208 18.56 18.33 10.00
N GLU A 209 18.27 19.59 10.35
CA GLU A 209 18.64 20.20 11.62
C GLU A 209 17.92 19.54 12.79
N ARG A 210 16.64 19.19 12.58
CA ARG A 210 15.86 18.47 13.59
C ARG A 210 16.37 17.04 13.76
N LEU A 211 16.71 16.37 12.66
CA LEU A 211 17.31 15.04 12.69
C LEU A 211 18.63 15.03 13.46
N ILE A 212 19.52 16.02 13.23
CA ILE A 212 20.78 16.15 13.98
C ILE A 212 20.53 16.36 15.47
N LEU A 213 19.59 17.22 15.85
CA LEU A 213 19.24 17.43 17.27
C LEU A 213 18.75 16.15 17.94
N ASP A 214 17.83 15.42 17.30
CA ASP A 214 17.30 14.16 17.83
C ASP A 214 18.40 13.07 17.90
N MET A 215 19.28 12.99 16.89
CA MET A 215 20.43 12.08 16.86
C MET A 215 21.44 12.38 17.97
N ALA A 216 21.88 13.63 18.11
CA ALA A 216 22.86 14.04 19.12
C ALA A 216 22.32 13.82 20.54
N LYS A 217 21.05 14.16 20.76
CA LYS A 217 20.38 13.92 22.04
C LYS A 217 20.25 12.43 22.36
N ALA A 218 19.88 11.60 21.38
CA ALA A 218 19.81 10.15 21.54
C ALA A 218 21.19 9.53 21.78
N ALA A 219 22.23 10.02 21.08
CA ALA A 219 23.61 9.57 21.26
C ALA A 219 24.17 9.88 22.65
N GLN A 220 23.63 10.89 23.34
CA GLN A 220 23.99 11.24 24.72
C GLN A 220 23.07 10.66 25.79
N ALA A 221 22.11 9.83 25.41
CA ALA A 221 21.30 9.10 26.39
C ALA A 221 22.19 8.18 27.24
N GLY A 222 22.38 8.52 28.51
CA GLY A 222 23.17 7.73 29.46
C GLY A 222 24.65 8.11 29.58
N ALA A 223 25.06 9.24 29.00
CA ALA A 223 26.39 9.79 29.22
C ALA A 223 26.59 10.29 30.66
N THR A 224 27.84 10.29 31.12
CA THR A 224 28.17 10.68 32.49
C THR A 224 28.71 12.10 32.56
N ALA A 225 28.38 12.81 33.65
CA ALA A 225 28.95 14.12 33.90
C ALA A 225 30.46 14.03 34.10
N HIS A 226 31.22 14.84 33.35
CA HIS A 226 32.67 14.87 33.43
C HIS A 226 33.22 16.22 32.99
N CYS A 227 34.49 16.46 33.29
CA CYS A 227 35.23 17.66 32.89
C CYS A 227 36.57 17.28 32.27
N ASN A 228 36.92 17.93 31.17
CA ASN A 228 38.19 17.78 30.50
C ASN A 228 39.00 19.08 30.60
N SER A 229 40.22 18.97 31.10
CA SER A 229 41.17 20.08 31.21
C SER A 229 42.13 20.07 30.02
N TYR A 230 42.28 21.23 29.38
CA TYR A 230 43.08 21.38 28.18
C TYR A 230 44.32 22.23 28.46
N GLU A 231 45.51 21.62 28.42
CA GLU A 231 46.76 22.29 28.76
C GLU A 231 47.50 22.85 27.53
N LEU A 232 48.12 24.01 27.71
CA LEU A 232 49.15 24.52 26.81
C LEU A 232 50.41 23.67 26.91
N GLY A 233 51.29 23.72 25.90
CA GLY A 233 52.59 23.04 25.93
C GLY A 233 53.52 23.46 27.09
N THR A 234 53.14 24.48 27.86
CA THR A 234 53.79 24.92 29.10
C THR A 234 53.29 24.21 30.37
N GLY A 235 52.29 23.33 30.27
CA GLY A 235 51.65 22.64 31.41
C GLY A 235 50.66 23.52 32.18
N VAL A 236 50.18 24.61 31.57
CA VAL A 236 49.17 25.50 32.16
C VAL A 236 47.83 25.16 31.51
N VAL A 237 46.78 24.93 32.31
CA VAL A 237 45.41 24.74 31.81
C VAL A 237 44.98 26.01 31.09
N ALA A 238 44.67 25.89 29.79
CA ALA A 238 44.14 26.95 28.97
C ALA A 238 42.64 27.16 29.25
N PHE A 239 41.88 26.07 29.24
CA PHE A 239 40.46 26.05 29.58
C PHE A 239 40.03 24.65 30.04
N GLU A 240 38.88 24.60 30.70
CA GLU A 240 38.18 23.38 31.09
C GLU A 240 36.82 23.34 30.39
N GLY A 241 36.44 22.16 29.89
CA GLY A 241 35.11 21.90 29.35
C GLY A 241 34.41 20.85 30.18
N CYS A 242 33.24 21.19 30.74
CA CYS A 242 32.44 20.31 31.57
C CYS A 242 31.09 20.06 30.92
N ILE A 243 30.64 18.80 30.94
CA ILE A 243 29.29 18.37 30.57
C ILE A 243 28.60 17.77 31.80
N ASP A 244 27.34 18.11 32.03
CA ASP A 244 26.55 17.52 33.11
C ASP A 244 25.67 16.35 32.65
N GLU A 245 24.98 15.69 33.58
CA GLU A 245 24.12 14.53 33.32
C GLU A 245 22.95 14.83 32.38
N THR A 246 22.66 16.10 32.11
CA THR A 246 21.61 16.54 31.17
C THR A 246 22.15 16.84 29.78
N GLY A 247 23.46 16.74 29.57
CA GLY A 247 24.14 17.09 28.33
C GLY A 247 24.47 18.58 28.21
N TRP A 248 24.36 19.36 29.31
CA TRP A 248 24.68 20.79 29.28
C TRP A 248 26.18 21.01 29.37
N VAL A 249 26.73 21.71 28.38
CA VAL A 249 28.16 21.99 28.25
C VAL A 249 28.47 23.39 28.75
N SER A 250 29.53 23.52 29.54
CA SER A 250 30.09 24.80 29.99
C SER A 250 31.60 24.80 29.76
N LEU A 251 32.12 25.94 29.30
CA LEU A 251 33.55 26.14 29.05
C LEU A 251 34.08 27.28 29.91
N GLU A 252 35.13 27.01 30.70
CA GLU A 252 35.76 27.99 31.58
C GLU A 252 37.22 28.21 31.18
N THR A 253 37.60 29.44 30.85
CA THR A 253 38.97 29.78 30.44
C THR A 253 39.79 30.27 31.63
N PHE A 254 41.03 29.79 31.76
CA PHE A 254 41.93 30.24 32.81
C PHE A 254 42.53 31.61 32.48
N ASN A 255 42.57 32.53 33.46
CA ASN A 255 43.10 33.90 33.31
C ASN A 255 42.47 34.75 32.18
N GLY A 256 41.24 34.44 31.74
CA GLY A 256 40.57 35.19 30.66
C GLY A 256 41.21 35.01 29.29
N ALA A 257 41.86 33.86 29.05
CA ALA A 257 42.39 33.51 27.74
C ALA A 257 41.23 33.24 26.76
N GLY A 258 41.03 34.15 25.80
CA GLY A 258 39.98 34.02 24.78
C GLY A 258 38.60 34.46 25.27
N SER A 259 37.56 34.04 24.56
CA SER A 259 36.16 34.29 24.92
C SER A 259 35.41 32.98 24.72
N PRO A 260 35.17 32.20 25.80
CA PRO A 260 34.44 30.95 25.66
C PRO A 260 33.03 31.23 25.13
N PRO A 261 32.48 30.36 24.26
CA PRO A 261 31.08 30.44 23.91
C PRO A 261 30.20 30.37 25.18
N PRO A 262 28.99 30.94 25.14
CA PRO A 262 27.99 30.70 26.17
C PRO A 262 27.77 29.19 26.38
N PRO A 263 27.44 28.76 27.61
CA PRO A 263 27.03 27.38 27.84
C PRO A 263 25.80 27.02 27.00
N ALA A 264 25.78 25.81 26.46
CA ALA A 264 24.73 25.30 25.58
C ALA A 264 24.61 23.78 25.76
N TYR A 265 23.55 23.16 25.25
CA TYR A 265 23.51 21.71 25.22
C TYR A 265 24.45 21.15 24.15
N ILE A 266 24.93 19.93 24.35
CA ILE A 266 25.81 19.24 23.39
C ILE A 266 25.17 19.07 22.01
N TRP A 267 23.86 18.80 21.95
CA TRP A 267 23.13 18.73 20.67
C TRP A 267 23.05 20.08 19.95
N ASP A 268 23.04 21.20 20.67
CA ASP A 268 23.09 22.53 20.07
C ASP A 268 24.46 22.79 19.42
N LEU A 269 25.54 22.37 20.09
CA LEU A 269 26.89 22.46 19.55
C LEU A 269 27.06 21.56 18.31
N GLU A 270 26.51 20.35 18.34
CA GLU A 270 26.53 19.42 17.21
C GLU A 270 25.68 19.90 16.03
N LEU A 271 24.53 20.54 16.29
CA LEU A 271 23.69 21.16 15.27
C LEU A 271 24.44 22.27 14.51
N GLU A 272 25.02 23.24 15.23
CA GLU A 272 25.76 24.33 14.59
C GLU A 272 26.98 23.81 13.83
N LEU A 273 27.71 22.84 14.41
CA LEU A 273 28.84 22.21 13.74
C LEU A 273 28.41 21.49 12.46
N SER A 274 27.31 20.74 12.51
CA SER A 274 26.84 19.93 11.37
C SER A 274 26.45 20.82 10.19
N GLN A 275 25.72 21.92 10.43
CA GLN A 275 25.37 22.90 9.39
C GLN A 275 26.64 23.53 8.76
N VAL A 276 27.58 24.01 9.59
CA VAL A 276 28.84 24.59 9.09
C VAL A 276 29.61 23.60 8.21
N ARG A 277 29.64 22.31 8.60
CA ARG A 277 30.37 21.27 7.87
C ARG A 277 29.62 20.80 6.63
N LEU A 278 28.29 20.85 6.64
CA LEU A 278 27.46 20.54 5.48
C LEU A 278 27.73 21.53 4.33
N HIS A 279 28.04 22.79 4.65
CA HIS A 279 28.41 23.83 3.68
C HIS A 279 29.90 23.93 3.33
N ASP A 280 30.73 23.00 3.82
CA ASP A 280 32.15 22.96 3.44
C ASP A 280 32.29 22.88 1.91
N GLY A 281 33.27 23.61 1.36
CA GLY A 281 33.45 23.71 -0.09
C GLY A 281 32.65 24.84 -0.75
N GLY A 282 31.88 25.63 0.03
CA GLY A 282 31.21 26.84 -0.45
C GLY A 282 29.81 26.59 -1.00
N ILE A 283 29.14 25.53 -0.53
CA ILE A 283 27.72 25.29 -0.79
C ILE A 283 26.93 26.36 0.00
N ALA A 284 25.93 26.99 -0.61
CA ALA A 284 25.14 28.00 0.07
C ALA A 284 24.12 27.34 1.03
N GLU A 285 23.70 28.08 2.05
CA GLU A 285 22.58 27.69 2.92
C GLU A 285 21.34 27.37 2.09
N GLY A 286 20.72 26.21 2.34
CA GLY A 286 19.56 25.70 1.59
C GLY A 286 19.88 24.95 0.30
N ASP A 287 21.14 24.94 -0.14
CA ASP A 287 21.57 24.19 -1.34
C ASP A 287 22.17 22.81 -0.98
N ALA A 288 22.20 22.41 0.30
CA ALA A 288 22.95 21.25 0.78
C ALA A 288 22.09 20.03 1.17
N ASP A 289 21.01 19.77 0.43
CA ASP A 289 20.21 18.54 0.60
C ASP A 289 21.09 17.28 0.55
N ALA A 290 20.97 16.44 1.58
CA ALA A 290 21.78 15.24 1.71
C ALA A 290 21.14 14.08 0.95
N GLN A 291 21.93 13.43 0.09
CA GLN A 291 21.50 12.26 -0.68
C GLN A 291 22.42 11.06 -0.38
N ALA A 292 21.80 9.93 -0.03
CA ALA A 292 22.49 8.66 0.14
C ALA A 292 22.05 7.68 -0.95
N PHE A 293 23.00 6.85 -1.39
CA PHE A 293 22.74 5.77 -2.35
C PHE A 293 22.98 4.43 -1.66
N ILE A 294 21.93 3.64 -1.57
CA ILE A 294 21.94 2.31 -0.95
C ILE A 294 21.73 1.29 -2.06
N ARG A 295 22.47 0.20 -1.98
CA ARG A 295 22.38 -0.91 -2.94
C ARG A 295 21.95 -2.17 -2.22
N ASP A 296 21.28 -3.03 -2.98
CA ASP A 296 20.90 -4.38 -2.54
C ASP A 296 20.12 -4.37 -1.22
N VAL A 297 19.15 -3.46 -1.11
CA VAL A 297 18.29 -3.35 0.08
C VAL A 297 17.31 -4.52 0.10
N SER A 298 17.46 -5.45 1.05
CA SER A 298 16.52 -6.57 1.18
C SER A 298 15.10 -6.07 1.41
N VAL A 299 14.14 -6.67 0.71
CA VAL A 299 12.70 -6.42 0.91
C VAL A 299 12.24 -7.00 2.27
N GLY A 300 13.03 -7.89 2.88
CA GLY A 300 12.82 -8.39 4.24
C GLY A 300 11.69 -9.41 4.37
N VAL A 301 11.15 -9.91 3.26
CA VAL A 301 10.16 -11.00 3.22
C VAL A 301 10.57 -12.02 2.16
N SER A 302 10.38 -13.31 2.48
CA SER A 302 10.69 -14.40 1.56
C SER A 302 9.65 -14.50 0.43
N PRO A 303 10.00 -15.09 -0.72
CA PRO A 303 9.04 -15.40 -1.78
C PRO A 303 7.84 -16.21 -1.30
N GLU A 304 8.05 -17.17 -0.40
CA GLU A 304 7.00 -17.99 0.18
C GLU A 304 6.01 -17.15 0.99
N GLU A 305 6.52 -16.22 1.81
CA GLU A 305 5.68 -15.29 2.57
C GLU A 305 4.93 -14.32 1.65
N MET A 306 5.58 -13.82 0.59
CA MET A 306 4.91 -12.97 -0.41
C MET A 306 3.75 -13.71 -1.09
N ILE A 307 3.95 -14.98 -1.44
CA ILE A 307 2.92 -15.83 -2.07
C ILE A 307 1.75 -16.03 -1.13
N GLU A 308 2.01 -16.47 0.10
CA GLU A 308 0.96 -16.75 1.07
C GLU A 308 0.18 -15.48 1.43
N GLN A 309 0.87 -14.35 1.67
CA GLN A 309 0.20 -13.08 1.96
C GLN A 309 -0.63 -12.59 0.76
N THR A 310 -0.13 -12.75 -0.46
CA THR A 310 -0.88 -12.43 -1.68
C THR A 310 -2.13 -13.30 -1.78
N LYS A 311 -2.01 -14.61 -1.55
CA LYS A 311 -3.16 -15.53 -1.56
C LYS A 311 -4.21 -15.11 -0.54
N THR A 312 -3.81 -14.80 0.68
CA THR A 312 -4.72 -14.33 1.73
C THR A 312 -5.43 -13.03 1.32
N ASN A 313 -4.67 -12.04 0.82
CA ASN A 313 -5.23 -10.75 0.44
C ASN A 313 -6.22 -10.86 -0.72
N VAL A 314 -5.91 -11.66 -1.74
CA VAL A 314 -6.76 -11.86 -2.92
C VAL A 314 -7.99 -12.71 -2.58
N ALA A 315 -7.86 -13.75 -1.75
CA ALA A 315 -9.01 -14.54 -1.29
C ALA A 315 -9.97 -13.73 -0.41
N ALA A 316 -9.46 -12.73 0.33
CA ALA A 316 -10.26 -11.81 1.12
C ALA A 316 -10.94 -10.71 0.27
N ASN A 317 -10.49 -10.49 -0.97
CA ASN A 317 -11.07 -9.52 -1.89
C ASN A 317 -11.16 -10.08 -3.32
N PRO A 318 -12.08 -11.04 -3.57
CA PRO A 318 -12.23 -11.68 -4.87
C PRO A 318 -12.68 -10.72 -5.98
N GLU A 319 -13.26 -9.56 -5.64
CA GLU A 319 -13.62 -8.53 -6.61
C GLU A 319 -12.42 -8.04 -7.42
N ALA A 320 -11.21 -8.05 -6.84
CA ALA A 320 -9.97 -7.70 -7.55
C ALA A 320 -9.69 -8.60 -8.77
N LEU A 321 -10.26 -9.81 -8.81
CA LEU A 321 -10.15 -10.74 -9.93
C LEU A 321 -11.36 -10.69 -10.89
N ARG A 322 -12.41 -9.93 -10.54
CA ARG A 322 -13.64 -9.82 -11.33
C ARG A 322 -13.39 -9.23 -12.71
N GLU A 323 -12.58 -8.17 -12.79
CA GLU A 323 -12.22 -7.54 -14.05
C GLU A 323 -11.48 -8.52 -14.98
N PHE A 324 -10.49 -9.26 -14.46
CA PHE A 324 -9.76 -10.29 -15.22
C PHE A 324 -10.68 -11.42 -15.72
N ALA A 325 -11.60 -11.91 -14.87
CA ALA A 325 -12.54 -12.95 -15.24
C ALA A 325 -13.56 -12.47 -16.30
N SER A 326 -14.02 -11.22 -16.20
CA SER A 326 -14.94 -10.61 -17.16
C SER A 326 -14.32 -10.47 -18.55
N LEU A 327 -13.04 -10.08 -18.62
CA LEU A 327 -12.28 -9.95 -19.87
C LEU A 327 -12.07 -11.28 -20.59
N LEU A 328 -11.98 -12.39 -19.85
CA LEU A 328 -11.73 -13.71 -20.45
C LEU A 328 -12.87 -14.18 -21.36
N THR A 329 -14.09 -13.65 -21.22
CA THR A 329 -15.26 -14.29 -21.83
C THR A 329 -16.36 -13.35 -22.34
N ASN A 330 -16.10 -12.07 -22.68
CA ASN A 330 -17.12 -11.18 -23.29
C ASN A 330 -17.62 -11.73 -24.66
N SER A 331 -18.59 -12.63 -24.59
CA SER A 331 -19.15 -13.41 -25.69
C SER A 331 -20.68 -13.44 -25.64
N THR A 332 -21.27 -12.66 -24.73
CA THR A 332 -22.69 -12.34 -24.70
C THR A 332 -23.08 -11.74 -26.05
N ARG A 333 -24.18 -12.22 -26.63
CA ARG A 333 -24.68 -11.76 -27.93
C ARG A 333 -26.20 -11.69 -27.91
N GLY A 334 -26.74 -10.53 -28.31
CA GLY A 334 -28.17 -10.26 -28.24
C GLY A 334 -28.61 -9.87 -26.83
N ASN A 335 -29.91 -9.59 -26.66
CA ASN A 335 -30.49 -9.04 -25.44
C ASN A 335 -31.36 -10.09 -24.75
N ALA A 336 -30.75 -11.15 -24.22
CA ALA A 336 -31.54 -12.17 -23.53
C ALA A 336 -32.20 -11.58 -22.27
N ASP A 337 -33.45 -11.96 -22.00
CA ASP A 337 -34.14 -11.70 -20.72
C ASP A 337 -34.03 -12.87 -19.76
N PHE A 338 -33.86 -14.08 -20.30
CA PHE A 338 -33.54 -15.25 -19.50
C PHE A 338 -32.75 -16.27 -20.33
N TYR A 339 -32.08 -17.19 -19.65
CA TYR A 339 -31.34 -18.28 -20.27
C TYR A 339 -31.63 -19.63 -19.62
N TYR A 340 -31.38 -20.67 -20.39
CA TYR A 340 -31.59 -22.05 -19.96
C TYR A 340 -30.32 -22.65 -19.36
N VAL A 341 -30.44 -23.17 -18.14
CA VAL A 341 -29.43 -23.98 -17.47
C VAL A 341 -29.91 -25.42 -17.41
N ARG A 342 -29.17 -26.29 -18.10
CA ARG A 342 -29.43 -27.73 -18.09
C ARG A 342 -29.10 -28.30 -16.73
N GLY A 343 -29.94 -29.22 -16.26
CA GLY A 343 -29.63 -30.00 -15.06
C GLY A 343 -28.27 -30.68 -15.11
N ILE A 344 -27.52 -30.49 -14.02
CA ILE A 344 -26.21 -31.08 -13.78
C ILE A 344 -26.41 -32.22 -12.79
N ASP A 345 -26.25 -33.46 -13.26
CA ASP A 345 -26.52 -34.66 -12.46
C ASP A 345 -25.61 -34.79 -11.21
N THR A 346 -24.47 -34.08 -11.19
CA THR A 346 -23.53 -34.08 -10.07
C THR A 346 -23.90 -33.10 -8.96
N LEU A 347 -24.89 -32.23 -9.16
CA LEU A 347 -25.38 -31.33 -8.13
C LEU A 347 -26.26 -32.07 -7.10
N PRO A 348 -26.45 -31.51 -5.89
CA PRO A 348 -27.41 -32.01 -4.91
C PRO A 348 -28.81 -32.17 -5.51
N ALA A 349 -29.59 -33.15 -5.01
CA ALA A 349 -30.87 -33.56 -5.62
C ALA A 349 -31.90 -32.42 -5.75
N GLU A 350 -31.85 -31.48 -4.82
CA GLU A 350 -32.62 -30.24 -4.79
C GLU A 350 -32.29 -29.26 -5.93
N GLN A 351 -31.04 -29.26 -6.41
CA GLN A 351 -30.55 -28.42 -7.51
C GLN A 351 -30.58 -29.12 -8.87
N GLN A 352 -30.78 -30.44 -8.90
CA GLN A 352 -30.87 -31.18 -10.16
C GLN A 352 -32.07 -30.72 -11.02
N GLY A 353 -32.12 -31.08 -12.29
CA GLY A 353 -33.23 -30.75 -13.18
C GLY A 353 -33.03 -29.47 -13.97
N ASP A 354 -34.00 -29.12 -14.80
CA ASP A 354 -33.88 -28.03 -15.76
C ASP A 354 -34.33 -26.71 -15.17
N TRP A 355 -33.57 -25.66 -15.46
CA TRP A 355 -33.78 -24.35 -14.86
C TRP A 355 -33.80 -23.25 -15.92
N LEU A 356 -34.64 -22.24 -15.67
CA LEU A 356 -34.56 -20.95 -16.34
C LEU A 356 -34.02 -19.93 -15.35
N PHE A 357 -33.03 -19.16 -15.80
CA PHE A 357 -32.36 -18.10 -15.03
C PHE A 357 -32.72 -16.78 -15.69
N PHE A 358 -33.32 -15.88 -14.93
CA PHE A 358 -33.63 -14.52 -15.39
C PHE A 358 -32.37 -13.66 -15.28
N VAL A 359 -32.02 -12.93 -16.35
CA VAL A 359 -30.77 -12.17 -16.40
C VAL A 359 -30.69 -11.10 -15.30
N THR A 360 -29.48 -10.75 -14.92
CA THR A 360 -29.16 -9.66 -14.00
C THR A 360 -28.42 -8.55 -14.73
N GLU A 361 -28.14 -7.44 -14.04
CA GLU A 361 -27.33 -6.35 -14.59
C GLU A 361 -25.93 -6.84 -15.02
N ASP A 362 -25.37 -7.81 -14.30
CA ASP A 362 -24.05 -8.42 -14.56
C ASP A 362 -23.98 -9.22 -15.86
N ASP A 363 -25.11 -9.57 -16.46
CA ASP A 363 -25.19 -10.35 -17.71
C ASP A 363 -25.29 -9.47 -18.96
N ILE A 364 -25.51 -8.16 -18.78
CA ILE A 364 -25.59 -7.21 -19.88
C ILE A 364 -24.19 -7.05 -20.49
N ALA A 365 -24.13 -7.17 -21.82
CA ALA A 365 -22.86 -6.97 -22.53
C ALA A 365 -22.37 -5.53 -22.39
N PHE A 366 -21.05 -5.35 -22.39
CA PHE A 366 -20.41 -4.04 -22.49
C PHE A 366 -19.98 -3.76 -23.93
N ASP A 367 -20.09 -2.50 -24.35
CA ASP A 367 -19.59 -2.03 -25.65
C ASP A 367 -18.06 -1.88 -25.66
N GLU A 368 -17.51 -1.35 -26.76
CA GLU A 368 -16.06 -1.13 -26.92
C GLU A 368 -15.50 -0.06 -25.96
N GLN A 369 -16.37 0.77 -25.36
CA GLN A 369 -16.03 1.82 -24.42
C GLN A 369 -16.14 1.34 -22.96
N GLY A 370 -16.69 0.13 -22.73
CA GLY A 370 -16.91 -0.43 -21.41
C GLY A 370 -18.24 -0.01 -20.79
N ASP A 371 -19.14 0.61 -21.56
CA ASP A 371 -20.49 0.97 -21.10
C ASP A 371 -21.47 -0.18 -21.41
N PRO A 372 -22.48 -0.43 -20.56
CA PRO A 372 -23.47 -1.47 -20.83
C PRO A 372 -24.27 -1.13 -22.10
N VAL A 373 -24.45 -2.12 -22.99
CA VAL A 373 -25.12 -1.92 -24.30
C VAL A 373 -26.61 -1.58 -24.19
N ARG A 374 -27.20 -1.80 -23.01
CA ARG A 374 -28.57 -1.40 -22.65
C ARG A 374 -28.70 -1.22 -21.13
N ALA A 375 -29.72 -0.50 -20.69
CA ALA A 375 -30.05 -0.38 -19.27
C ALA A 375 -30.77 -1.65 -18.76
N TYR A 376 -30.63 -1.94 -17.46
CA TYR A 376 -31.37 -3.01 -16.79
C TYR A 376 -32.73 -2.48 -16.29
N ASP A 377 -33.70 -2.34 -17.20
CA ASP A 377 -34.98 -1.66 -16.94
C ASP A 377 -36.18 -2.61 -16.73
N TYR A 378 -35.99 -3.73 -16.06
CA TYR A 378 -37.05 -4.71 -15.81
C TYR A 378 -38.00 -4.30 -14.67
N PRO A 379 -39.31 -4.09 -14.91
CA PRO A 379 -40.25 -3.67 -13.86
C PRO A 379 -40.52 -4.75 -12.81
N ALA A 380 -40.46 -6.02 -13.22
CA ALA A 380 -40.72 -7.18 -12.36
C ALA A 380 -39.79 -8.35 -12.74
N PRO A 381 -38.53 -8.35 -12.26
CA PRO A 381 -37.58 -9.42 -12.56
C PRO A 381 -38.05 -10.79 -12.02
N GLY A 382 -37.88 -11.84 -12.83
CA GLY A 382 -38.15 -13.23 -12.47
C GLY A 382 -39.32 -13.87 -13.21
N PHE A 383 -39.82 -14.98 -12.66
CA PHE A 383 -40.88 -15.80 -13.28
C PHE A 383 -42.13 -15.85 -12.40
N PHE A 384 -43.31 -15.78 -13.01
CA PHE A 384 -44.60 -15.61 -12.33
C PHE A 384 -45.64 -16.65 -12.77
N ARG A 385 -46.68 -16.86 -11.95
CA ARG A 385 -47.81 -17.76 -12.27
C ARG A 385 -48.98 -17.07 -12.96
N ASP A 386 -49.02 -15.73 -12.96
CA ASP A 386 -50.10 -14.94 -13.53
C ASP A 386 -49.59 -13.83 -14.43
N ALA A 387 -50.40 -13.46 -15.42
CA ALA A 387 -50.09 -12.40 -16.39
C ALA A 387 -49.96 -11.01 -15.77
N GLY A 388 -50.50 -10.78 -14.56
CA GLY A 388 -50.31 -9.52 -13.85
C GLY A 388 -48.98 -9.43 -13.11
N LEU A 389 -48.11 -10.46 -13.21
CA LEU A 389 -46.82 -10.56 -12.53
C LEU A 389 -46.92 -10.40 -11.00
N ASN A 390 -48.01 -10.90 -10.39
CA ASN A 390 -48.24 -10.75 -8.95
C ASN A 390 -47.68 -11.90 -8.11
N THR A 391 -47.67 -13.12 -8.68
CA THR A 391 -47.33 -14.35 -7.97
C THR A 391 -45.99 -14.89 -8.47
N LYS A 392 -44.89 -14.39 -7.90
CA LYS A 392 -43.53 -14.84 -8.22
C LYS A 392 -43.32 -16.29 -7.79
N VAL A 393 -42.67 -17.07 -8.66
CA VAL A 393 -42.30 -18.47 -8.42
C VAL A 393 -40.83 -18.77 -8.62
N SER A 394 -40.08 -17.80 -9.11
CA SER A 394 -38.62 -17.85 -9.06
C SER A 394 -38.09 -17.52 -7.66
N SER A 395 -36.87 -17.99 -7.38
CA SER A 395 -36.12 -17.62 -6.18
C SER A 395 -34.64 -17.44 -6.51
N THR A 396 -33.90 -16.81 -5.61
CA THR A 396 -32.45 -16.63 -5.70
C THR A 396 -31.65 -17.75 -5.03
N ASP A 397 -32.31 -18.85 -4.65
CA ASP A 397 -31.67 -19.98 -3.95
C ASP A 397 -30.46 -20.54 -4.72
N LEU A 398 -29.46 -21.06 -4.00
CA LEU A 398 -28.23 -21.59 -4.59
C LEU A 398 -28.53 -22.72 -5.60
N VAL A 399 -28.21 -22.48 -6.88
CA VAL A 399 -28.23 -23.48 -7.95
C VAL A 399 -26.99 -23.27 -8.79
N ASP A 400 -26.19 -24.32 -8.97
CA ASP A 400 -24.97 -24.27 -9.80
C ASP A 400 -24.06 -23.07 -9.48
N ARG A 401 -23.78 -22.88 -8.19
CA ARG A 401 -22.90 -21.81 -7.67
C ARG A 401 -23.41 -20.37 -7.85
N ASP A 402 -24.64 -20.19 -8.32
CA ASP A 402 -25.28 -18.89 -8.47
C ASP A 402 -26.30 -18.65 -7.36
N THR A 403 -26.28 -17.46 -6.75
CA THR A 403 -27.24 -16.97 -5.74
C THR A 403 -27.86 -15.61 -6.10
N THR A 404 -27.56 -15.07 -7.28
CA THR A 404 -27.93 -13.71 -7.67
C THR A 404 -29.13 -13.70 -8.62
N HIS A 405 -29.25 -14.69 -9.50
CA HIS A 405 -30.32 -14.78 -10.48
C HIS A 405 -31.65 -15.21 -9.88
N GLU A 406 -32.76 -14.72 -10.45
CA GLU A 406 -34.09 -15.30 -10.23
C GLU A 406 -34.23 -16.59 -11.04
N LYS A 407 -34.42 -17.72 -10.35
CA LYS A 407 -34.35 -19.06 -10.93
C LYS A 407 -35.64 -19.83 -10.71
N VAL A 408 -36.09 -20.54 -11.74
CA VAL A 408 -37.24 -21.44 -11.64
C VAL A 408 -36.93 -22.79 -12.25
N ARG A 409 -37.23 -23.87 -11.50
CA ARG A 409 -37.14 -25.23 -12.00
C ARG A 409 -38.34 -25.51 -12.90
N VAL A 410 -38.09 -26.07 -14.07
CA VAL A 410 -39.11 -26.29 -15.10
C VAL A 410 -39.24 -27.76 -15.49
N ALA A 411 -40.47 -28.15 -15.78
CA ALA A 411 -40.85 -29.43 -16.36
C ALA A 411 -41.82 -29.22 -17.52
N ALA A 412 -41.94 -30.22 -18.40
CA ALA A 412 -42.89 -30.17 -19.50
C ALA A 412 -44.33 -30.00 -18.97
N GLY A 413 -45.08 -29.08 -19.56
CA GLY A 413 -46.42 -28.68 -19.14
C GLY A 413 -46.46 -27.48 -18.18
N ASP A 414 -45.32 -27.00 -17.69
CA ASP A 414 -45.29 -25.77 -16.89
C ASP A 414 -45.65 -24.55 -17.74
N VAL A 415 -46.43 -23.65 -17.14
CA VAL A 415 -46.77 -22.34 -17.70
C VAL A 415 -46.31 -21.26 -16.75
N LEU A 416 -45.56 -20.31 -17.29
CA LEU A 416 -44.93 -19.19 -16.58
C LEU A 416 -45.22 -17.88 -17.31
N PHE A 417 -45.21 -16.77 -16.59
CA PHE A 417 -45.32 -15.42 -17.11
C PHE A 417 -44.06 -14.63 -16.76
N VAL A 418 -43.57 -13.83 -17.70
CA VAL A 418 -42.32 -13.06 -17.57
C VAL A 418 -42.54 -11.68 -18.19
N GLY A 419 -42.00 -10.64 -17.54
CA GLY A 419 -41.93 -9.29 -18.09
C GLY A 419 -40.60 -9.05 -18.81
N ASP A 420 -40.63 -8.41 -19.98
CA ASP A 420 -39.43 -7.92 -20.66
C ASP A 420 -39.01 -6.52 -20.17
N ASP A 421 -37.89 -6.00 -20.69
CA ASP A 421 -37.36 -4.67 -20.38
C ASP A 421 -38.18 -3.52 -20.98
N ASP A 422 -39.05 -3.81 -21.95
CA ASP A 422 -40.03 -2.87 -22.52
C ASP A 422 -41.37 -2.87 -21.75
N GLY A 423 -41.50 -3.70 -20.70
CA GLY A 423 -42.70 -3.81 -19.85
C GLY A 423 -43.83 -4.66 -20.44
N ASN A 424 -43.57 -5.42 -21.50
CA ASN A 424 -44.53 -6.36 -22.07
C ASN A 424 -44.57 -7.65 -21.26
N VAL A 425 -45.71 -8.34 -21.29
CA VAL A 425 -45.87 -9.61 -20.58
C VAL A 425 -45.94 -10.76 -21.58
N VAL A 426 -45.11 -11.77 -21.34
CA VAL A 426 -45.00 -12.95 -22.17
C VAL A 426 -45.34 -14.19 -21.38
N GLN A 427 -46.17 -15.06 -21.97
CA GLN A 427 -46.44 -16.40 -21.48
C GLN A 427 -45.43 -17.37 -22.09
N ILE A 428 -44.81 -18.17 -21.23
CA ILE A 428 -43.89 -19.25 -21.58
C ILE A 428 -44.59 -20.57 -21.23
N GLU A 429 -44.80 -21.42 -22.22
CA GLU A 429 -45.20 -22.81 -22.04
C GLU A 429 -43.99 -23.73 -22.29
N VAL A 430 -43.65 -24.54 -21.29
CA VAL A 430 -42.54 -25.49 -21.37
C VAL A 430 -43.02 -26.76 -22.04
N LEU A 431 -42.52 -27.03 -23.24
CA LEU A 431 -42.91 -28.20 -24.04
C LEU A 431 -41.99 -29.39 -23.78
N GLU A 432 -42.45 -30.57 -24.23
CA GLU A 432 -41.65 -31.79 -24.20
C GLU A 432 -40.29 -31.61 -24.87
N LYS A 433 -39.27 -32.15 -24.23
CA LYS A 433 -37.90 -32.06 -24.73
C LYS A 433 -37.70 -32.94 -25.94
N THR A 434 -37.13 -32.36 -26.99
CA THR A 434 -36.71 -33.12 -28.18
C THR A 434 -35.36 -33.82 -27.98
N LYS A 435 -34.51 -33.26 -27.13
CA LYS A 435 -33.20 -33.80 -26.73
C LYS A 435 -32.91 -33.42 -25.29
N ARG A 436 -32.08 -34.21 -24.61
CA ARG A 436 -31.67 -33.94 -23.23
C ARG A 436 -31.12 -32.52 -23.03
N SER A 437 -30.33 -32.03 -23.99
CA SER A 437 -29.68 -30.71 -23.95
C SER A 437 -30.52 -29.56 -24.47
N HIS A 438 -31.75 -29.79 -24.94
CA HIS A 438 -32.60 -28.75 -25.51
C HIS A 438 -33.88 -28.62 -24.71
N LEU A 439 -34.20 -27.39 -24.31
CA LEU A 439 -35.52 -27.03 -23.82
C LEU A 439 -36.34 -26.47 -24.99
N THR A 440 -37.58 -26.93 -25.13
CA THR A 440 -38.50 -26.41 -26.13
C THR A 440 -39.49 -25.50 -25.42
N LEU A 441 -39.60 -24.24 -25.84
CA LEU A 441 -40.52 -23.27 -25.26
C LEU A 441 -41.49 -22.78 -26.34
N ALA A 442 -42.77 -22.69 -26.00
CA ALA A 442 -43.74 -21.91 -26.76
C ALA A 442 -43.94 -20.56 -26.07
N ILE A 443 -43.75 -19.49 -26.83
CA ILE A 443 -43.72 -18.12 -26.32
C ILE A 443 -44.87 -17.36 -26.95
N THR A 444 -45.72 -16.77 -26.12
CA THR A 444 -46.89 -16.00 -26.56
C THR A 444 -46.93 -14.67 -25.83
N ARG A 445 -46.88 -13.56 -26.55
CA ARG A 445 -47.09 -12.23 -25.99
C ARG A 445 -48.55 -12.07 -25.56
N VAL A 446 -48.77 -11.62 -24.33
CA VAL A 446 -50.09 -11.55 -23.69
C VAL A 446 -50.59 -10.11 -23.68
N GLU A 447 -49.73 -9.16 -23.34
CA GLU A 447 -49.98 -7.70 -23.36
C GLU A 447 -48.80 -6.94 -23.95
#